data_AF-A0AAW8QG39-F1
#
_entry.id   AF-A0AAW8QG39-F1
#
_cell.length_a   1.000
_cell.length_b   1.000
_cell.length_c   1.000
_cell.angle_alpha   90.00
_cell.angle_beta   90.00
_cell.angle_gamma   90.00
#
_symmetry.space_group_name_H-M   'P 1'
#
loop_
_entity.id
_entity.type
_entity.pdbx_description
1 polymer ?
#
loop_
_entity_poly.entity_id
_entity_poly.type
_entity_poly.pdbx_seq_one_letter_code
_entity_poly.pdbx_strand_id
1 'polypeptide(L)'
;MTLVQIPKLTTTLEDFLKNLESIEPLFDALSSVVFFIKNTEARYVFVNQTLVNRCGLKDKTALLGKTSEEVFPHSLGKIYTSQDLQVIRRGKKLTEQLELHLYAKNQSGWCLTYKEPLFDADGKLVGIAGISNDLNVPENTHPAFYKMVQVEEYIKKNYAETITLAHLTTIAGVSVAQLERYCKKIYHLTPRQMISKIRLQVATELLATDLPITQIGLRCGYTDHSAFCRQFKLHTGMSPTLYRASTKNI
;
A
#
# COMPACT_ATOMS: atom_id res chain seq x y z
N MET A 1 1.83 1.77 -12.85
CA MET A 1 0.64 2.57 -13.18
C MET A 1 0.96 4.03 -12.94
N THR A 2 0.68 4.92 -13.89
CA THR A 2 0.76 6.37 -13.66
C THR A 2 -0.28 6.72 -12.60
N LEU A 3 0.17 7.22 -11.45
CA LEU A 3 -0.68 7.50 -10.30
C LEU A 3 -1.57 8.72 -10.59
N VAL A 4 -2.80 8.48 -11.01
CA VAL A 4 -3.83 9.52 -11.12
C VAL A 4 -4.29 9.87 -9.72
N GLN A 5 -4.06 11.11 -9.29
CA GLN A 5 -4.59 11.61 -8.02
C GLN A 5 -6.11 11.74 -8.16
N ILE A 6 -6.87 11.19 -7.21
CA ILE A 6 -8.33 11.34 -7.22
C ILE A 6 -8.64 12.83 -7.01
N PRO A 7 -9.42 13.47 -7.89
CA PRO A 7 -9.81 14.87 -7.71
C PRO A 7 -10.62 15.03 -6.43
N LYS A 8 -10.59 16.25 -5.86
CA LYS A 8 -11.45 16.59 -4.73
C LYS A 8 -12.91 16.31 -5.07
N LEU A 9 -13.65 15.77 -4.11
CA LEU A 9 -15.08 15.55 -4.25
C LEU A 9 -15.79 16.91 -4.32
N THR A 10 -16.67 17.07 -5.30
CA THR A 10 -17.50 18.28 -5.43
C THR A 10 -18.79 18.21 -4.60
N THR A 11 -19.04 17.07 -3.97
CA THR A 11 -20.22 16.79 -3.13
C THR A 11 -19.78 16.22 -1.78
N THR A 12 -20.73 16.06 -0.86
CA THR A 12 -20.50 15.28 0.37
C THR A 12 -20.06 13.85 0.04
N LEU A 13 -19.41 13.17 0.99
CA LEU A 13 -19.07 11.76 0.81
C LEU A 13 -20.34 10.93 0.60
N GLU A 14 -21.41 11.19 1.36
CA GLU A 14 -22.69 10.50 1.21
C GLU A 14 -23.28 10.65 -0.19
N ASP A 15 -23.30 11.86 -0.76
CA ASP A 15 -23.85 12.07 -2.10
C ASP A 15 -22.93 11.51 -3.20
N PHE A 16 -21.61 11.54 -2.99
CA PHE A 16 -20.66 10.86 -3.87
C PHE A 16 -20.91 9.35 -3.91
N LEU A 17 -21.15 8.73 -2.75
CA LEU A 17 -21.47 7.31 -2.65
C LEU A 17 -22.79 6.97 -3.35
N LYS A 18 -23.85 7.77 -3.19
CA LYS A 18 -25.12 7.59 -3.94
C LYS A 18 -24.90 7.60 -5.45
N ASN A 19 -24.02 8.47 -5.94
CA ASN A 19 -23.71 8.50 -7.38
C ASN A 19 -22.96 7.25 -7.83
N LEU A 20 -22.08 6.69 -6.97
CA LEU A 20 -21.37 5.45 -7.27
C LEU A 20 -22.28 4.22 -7.33
N GLU A 21 -23.41 4.20 -6.61
CA GLU A 21 -24.37 3.07 -6.66
C GLU A 21 -24.82 2.77 -8.11
N SER A 22 -24.99 3.80 -8.94
CA SER A 22 -25.39 3.65 -10.35
C SER A 22 -24.38 2.89 -11.22
N ILE A 23 -23.10 2.87 -10.82
CA ILE A 23 -22.01 2.19 -11.52
C ILE A 23 -21.38 1.08 -10.68
N GLU A 24 -21.95 0.77 -9.51
CA GLU A 24 -21.56 -0.34 -8.63
C GLU A 24 -21.38 -1.68 -9.37
N PRO A 25 -22.26 -2.05 -10.32
CA PRO A 25 -22.09 -3.27 -11.10
C PRO A 25 -20.76 -3.37 -11.87
N LEU A 26 -20.15 -2.24 -12.26
CA LEU A 26 -18.84 -2.24 -12.91
C LEU A 26 -17.73 -2.63 -11.94
N PHE A 27 -17.80 -2.16 -10.68
CA PHE A 27 -16.84 -2.57 -9.65
C PHE A 27 -17.04 -4.03 -9.24
N ASP A 28 -18.27 -4.51 -9.23
CA ASP A 28 -18.60 -5.90 -8.93
C ASP A 28 -18.13 -6.88 -10.01
N ALA A 29 -18.04 -6.42 -11.26
CA ALA A 29 -17.49 -7.22 -12.36
C ALA A 29 -15.97 -7.46 -12.25
N LEU A 30 -15.26 -6.73 -11.39
CA LEU A 30 -13.81 -6.87 -11.18
C LEU A 30 -13.48 -8.03 -10.23
N SER A 31 -13.54 -9.26 -10.75
CA SER A 31 -13.36 -10.48 -9.94
C SER A 31 -11.99 -10.63 -9.27
N SER A 32 -10.94 -10.01 -9.82
CA SER A 32 -9.57 -10.04 -9.26
C SER A 32 -9.22 -8.80 -8.46
N VAL A 33 -10.11 -7.81 -8.35
CA VAL A 33 -9.84 -6.54 -7.69
C VAL A 33 -10.85 -6.33 -6.58
N VAL A 34 -10.37 -6.23 -5.35
CA VAL A 34 -11.16 -5.63 -4.27
C VAL A 34 -11.18 -4.14 -4.46
N PHE A 35 -12.36 -3.53 -4.39
CA PHE A 35 -12.55 -2.09 -4.35
C PHE A 35 -13.32 -1.72 -3.08
N PHE A 36 -12.88 -0.66 -2.40
CA PHE A 36 -13.56 -0.16 -1.21
C PHE A 36 -13.41 1.34 -1.03
N ILE A 37 -14.35 1.93 -0.28
CA ILE A 37 -14.23 3.26 0.30
C ILE A 37 -14.49 3.14 1.80
N LYS A 38 -13.70 3.85 2.59
CA LYS A 38 -13.84 3.95 4.04
C LYS A 38 -13.95 5.40 4.48
N ASN A 39 -14.68 5.65 5.56
CA ASN A 39 -14.73 6.95 6.21
C ASN A 39 -13.45 7.24 7.02
N THR A 40 -13.42 8.39 7.69
CA THR A 40 -12.29 8.84 8.54
C THR A 40 -12.05 7.99 9.79
N GLU A 41 -12.98 7.10 10.15
CA GLU A 41 -12.84 6.12 11.22
C GLU A 41 -12.33 4.76 10.71
N ALA A 42 -11.88 4.69 9.45
CA ALA A 42 -11.46 3.45 8.77
C ALA A 42 -12.57 2.38 8.66
N ARG A 43 -13.85 2.80 8.70
CA ARG A 43 -15.01 1.93 8.54
C ARG A 43 -15.47 1.91 7.08
N TYR A 44 -15.78 0.72 6.56
CA TYR A 44 -16.28 0.54 5.20
C TYR A 44 -17.61 1.29 4.99
N VAL A 45 -17.66 2.11 3.96
CA VAL A 45 -18.88 2.81 3.51
C VAL A 45 -19.26 2.47 2.08
N PHE A 46 -18.35 1.83 1.33
CA PHE A 46 -18.61 1.23 0.02
C PHE A 46 -17.68 0.05 -0.20
N VAL A 47 -18.18 -1.02 -0.80
CA VAL A 47 -17.41 -2.23 -1.11
C VAL A 47 -17.93 -2.87 -2.39
N ASN A 48 -17.06 -3.51 -3.17
CA ASN A 48 -17.51 -4.36 -4.26
C ASN A 48 -17.77 -5.81 -3.81
N GLN A 49 -18.46 -6.57 -4.66
CA GLN A 49 -18.81 -7.97 -4.40
C GLN A 49 -17.58 -8.87 -4.23
N THR A 50 -16.47 -8.53 -4.89
CA THR A 50 -15.20 -9.25 -4.74
C THR A 50 -14.71 -9.25 -3.30
N LEU A 51 -14.86 -8.16 -2.56
CA LEU A 51 -14.49 -8.10 -1.14
C LEU A 51 -15.41 -8.95 -0.26
N VAL A 52 -16.73 -8.93 -0.52
CA VAL A 52 -17.70 -9.79 0.17
C VAL A 52 -17.32 -11.26 0.02
N ASN A 53 -17.09 -11.68 -1.23
CA ASN A 53 -16.72 -13.05 -1.57
C ASN A 53 -15.38 -13.43 -0.91
N ARG A 54 -14.40 -12.52 -0.92
CA ARG A 54 -13.07 -12.72 -0.31
C ARG A 54 -13.17 -12.97 1.19
N CYS A 55 -13.99 -12.20 1.89
CA CYS A 55 -14.22 -12.37 3.32
C CYS A 55 -15.15 -13.56 3.65
N GLY A 56 -15.67 -14.27 2.65
CA GLY A 56 -16.61 -15.38 2.85
C GLY A 56 -17.93 -14.94 3.48
N LEU A 57 -18.32 -13.68 3.25
CA LEU A 57 -19.54 -13.09 3.81
C LEU A 57 -20.72 -13.25 2.85
N LYS A 58 -21.94 -13.09 3.39
CA LYS A 58 -23.18 -13.28 2.62
C LYS A 58 -23.45 -12.13 1.66
N ASP A 59 -23.23 -10.90 2.11
CA ASP A 59 -23.58 -9.68 1.39
C ASP A 59 -22.74 -8.48 1.89
N LYS A 60 -22.89 -7.35 1.21
CA LYS A 60 -22.17 -6.11 1.50
C LYS A 60 -22.53 -5.54 2.89
N THR A 61 -23.75 -5.73 3.36
CA THR A 61 -24.20 -5.18 4.66
C THR A 61 -23.41 -5.76 5.83
N ALA A 62 -22.88 -6.98 5.67
CA ALA A 62 -21.99 -7.59 6.65
C ALA A 62 -20.62 -6.88 6.79
N LEU A 63 -20.22 -6.04 5.83
CA LEU A 63 -18.99 -5.25 5.83
C LEU A 63 -19.21 -3.78 6.21
N LEU A 64 -20.32 -3.19 5.76
CA LEU A 64 -20.59 -1.76 5.95
C LEU A 64 -20.60 -1.39 7.44
N GLY A 65 -19.95 -0.27 7.77
CA GLY A 65 -19.77 0.22 9.14
C GLY A 65 -18.65 -0.48 9.92
N LYS A 66 -18.02 -1.53 9.40
CA LYS A 66 -16.93 -2.24 10.09
C LYS A 66 -15.55 -1.79 9.63
N THR A 67 -14.58 -1.91 10.52
CA THR A 67 -13.15 -1.81 10.19
C THR A 67 -12.63 -3.12 9.60
N SER A 68 -11.42 -3.12 9.03
CA SER A 68 -10.80 -4.38 8.59
C SER A 68 -10.49 -5.31 9.75
N GLU A 69 -10.26 -4.77 10.96
CA GLU A 69 -10.01 -5.57 12.17
C GLU A 69 -11.24 -6.36 12.61
N GLU A 70 -12.43 -5.81 12.41
CA GLU A 70 -13.71 -6.48 12.74
C GLU A 70 -14.14 -7.50 11.67
N VAL A 71 -13.47 -7.53 10.53
CA VAL A 71 -13.85 -8.35 9.35
C VAL A 71 -12.82 -9.45 9.09
N PHE A 72 -11.53 -9.13 9.14
CA PHE A 72 -10.46 -10.04 8.77
C PHE A 72 -9.91 -10.80 9.99
N PRO A 73 -9.46 -12.05 9.82
CA PRO A 73 -8.92 -12.84 10.92
C PRO A 73 -7.68 -12.23 11.59
N HIS A 74 -7.62 -12.36 12.93
CA HIS A 74 -6.44 -12.15 13.78
C HIS A 74 -5.60 -10.89 13.45
N SER A 75 -4.29 -11.06 13.24
CA SER A 75 -3.30 -9.99 13.10
C SER A 75 -3.42 -9.21 11.79
N LEU A 76 -4.01 -9.78 10.74
CA LEU A 76 -4.12 -9.14 9.43
C LEU A 76 -5.09 -7.96 9.46
N GLY A 77 -6.26 -8.13 10.08
CA GLY A 77 -7.23 -7.05 10.21
C GLY A 77 -6.66 -5.83 10.94
N LYS A 78 -5.88 -6.05 12.00
CA LYS A 78 -5.15 -4.99 12.74
C LYS A 78 -4.15 -4.25 11.86
N ILE A 79 -3.39 -4.98 11.04
CA ILE A 79 -2.42 -4.38 10.11
C ILE A 79 -3.16 -3.49 9.10
N TYR A 80 -4.24 -3.98 8.51
CA TYR A 80 -5.01 -3.22 7.51
C TYR A 80 -5.64 -1.96 8.10
N THR A 81 -6.29 -2.07 9.27
CA THR A 81 -6.85 -0.90 9.96
C THR A 81 -5.76 0.10 10.34
N SER A 82 -4.60 -0.36 10.83
CA SER A 82 -3.48 0.52 11.14
C SER A 82 -2.97 1.27 9.91
N GLN A 83 -2.88 0.62 8.76
CA GLN A 83 -2.49 1.27 7.50
C GLN A 83 -3.54 2.31 7.05
N ASP A 84 -4.83 1.97 7.14
CA ASP A 84 -5.91 2.90 6.80
C ASP A 84 -5.81 4.17 7.65
N LEU A 85 -5.65 3.99 8.97
CA LEU A 85 -5.47 5.09 9.91
C LEU A 85 -4.19 5.89 9.63
N GLN A 86 -3.12 5.27 9.14
CA GLN A 86 -1.92 6.01 8.71
C GLN A 86 -2.19 6.88 7.48
N VAL A 87 -2.91 6.38 6.47
CA VAL A 87 -3.32 7.16 5.29
C VAL A 87 -4.21 8.33 5.72
N ILE A 88 -5.20 8.06 6.58
CA ILE A 88 -6.14 9.06 7.11
C ILE A 88 -5.39 10.14 7.92
N ARG A 89 -4.55 9.74 8.88
CA ARG A 89 -3.85 10.70 9.76
C ARG A 89 -2.80 11.53 9.04
N ARG A 90 -2.10 10.94 8.07
CA ARG A 90 -0.99 11.62 7.37
C ARG A 90 -1.45 12.32 6.09
N GLY A 91 -2.66 12.03 5.60
CA GLY A 91 -3.13 12.48 4.29
C GLY A 91 -2.25 11.98 3.13
N LYS A 92 -1.49 10.90 3.32
CA LYS A 92 -0.53 10.37 2.35
C LYS A 92 -1.01 9.02 1.84
N LYS A 93 -1.05 8.87 0.52
CA LYS A 93 -1.41 7.62 -0.16
C LYS A 93 -0.46 6.47 0.18
N LEU A 94 -1.01 5.27 0.19
CA LEU A 94 -0.26 4.01 0.30
C LEU A 94 -0.18 3.37 -1.09
N THR A 95 1.04 3.11 -1.57
CA THR A 95 1.30 2.72 -2.96
C THR A 95 2.02 1.38 -3.07
N GLU A 96 1.42 0.48 -3.85
CA GLU A 96 1.95 -0.85 -4.18
C GLU A 96 2.43 -1.61 -2.93
N GLN A 97 1.57 -1.65 -1.91
CA GLN A 97 1.80 -2.42 -0.70
C GLN A 97 1.44 -3.88 -0.99
N LEU A 98 2.39 -4.79 -0.84
CA LEU A 98 2.10 -6.21 -0.89
C LEU A 98 1.39 -6.62 0.40
N GLU A 99 0.24 -7.29 0.26
CA GLU A 99 -0.56 -7.80 1.37
C GLU A 99 -0.97 -9.26 1.13
N LEU A 100 -0.96 -10.05 2.20
CA LEU A 100 -1.48 -11.41 2.20
C LEU A 100 -2.95 -11.40 2.58
N HIS A 101 -3.84 -11.51 1.59
CA HIS A 101 -5.26 -11.61 1.87
C HIS A 101 -5.65 -13.08 2.09
N LEU A 102 -6.50 -13.30 3.09
CA LEU A 102 -7.18 -14.58 3.26
C LEU A 102 -8.45 -14.54 2.39
N TYR A 103 -8.57 -15.50 1.50
CA TYR A 103 -9.76 -15.77 0.70
C TYR A 103 -10.66 -16.78 1.42
N ALA A 104 -11.90 -16.91 0.94
CA ALA A 104 -12.83 -17.93 1.39
C ALA A 104 -12.20 -19.35 1.31
N LYS A 105 -12.66 -20.25 2.19
CA LYS A 105 -12.14 -21.63 2.33
C LYS A 105 -10.68 -21.73 2.81
N ASN A 106 -10.20 -20.74 3.57
CA ASN A 106 -8.87 -20.76 4.20
C ASN A 106 -7.71 -20.72 3.18
N GLN A 107 -7.97 -20.26 1.96
CA GLN A 107 -6.94 -20.02 0.96
C GLN A 107 -6.33 -18.63 1.19
N SER A 108 -5.05 -18.47 0.92
CA SER A 108 -4.37 -17.17 1.04
C SER A 108 -3.78 -16.78 -0.30
N GLY A 109 -3.81 -15.50 -0.64
CA GLY A 109 -3.00 -15.02 -1.74
C GLY A 109 -2.69 -13.55 -1.71
N TRP A 110 -1.82 -13.20 -2.63
CA TRP A 110 -1.09 -11.96 -2.61
C TRP A 110 -1.81 -10.94 -3.45
N CYS A 111 -2.00 -9.77 -2.87
CA CYS A 111 -2.52 -8.63 -3.59
C CYS A 111 -1.58 -7.45 -3.48
N LEU A 112 -1.67 -6.60 -4.49
CA LEU A 112 -1.04 -5.29 -4.49
C LEU A 112 -2.10 -4.26 -4.12
N THR A 113 -1.94 -3.67 -2.95
CA THR A 113 -2.88 -2.71 -2.37
C THR A 113 -2.44 -1.28 -2.64
N TYR A 114 -3.44 -0.47 -2.97
CA TYR A 114 -3.37 0.97 -3.16
C TYR A 114 -4.46 1.62 -2.31
N LYS A 115 -4.11 2.72 -1.62
CA LYS A 115 -5.08 3.52 -0.83
C LYS A 115 -4.81 5.00 -1.07
N GLU A 116 -5.84 5.72 -1.50
CA GLU A 116 -5.83 7.15 -1.77
C GLU A 116 -6.71 7.89 -0.75
N PRO A 117 -6.23 8.97 -0.13
CA PRO A 117 -7.08 9.85 0.66
C PRO A 117 -8.11 10.57 -0.23
N LEU A 118 -9.34 10.67 0.27
CA LEU A 118 -10.42 11.43 -0.34
C LEU A 118 -10.57 12.76 0.40
N PHE A 119 -10.67 13.85 -0.36
CA PHE A 119 -10.86 15.20 0.16
C PHE A 119 -12.14 15.80 -0.41
N ASP A 120 -12.88 16.57 0.40
CA ASP A 120 -13.97 17.39 -0.09
C ASP A 120 -13.47 18.66 -0.83
N ALA A 121 -14.41 19.49 -1.31
CA ALA A 121 -14.13 20.72 -2.04
C ALA A 121 -13.23 21.68 -1.24
N ASP A 122 -13.46 21.76 0.07
CA ASP A 122 -12.70 22.60 1.00
C ASP A 122 -11.32 22.02 1.33
N GLY A 123 -11.03 20.80 0.90
CA GLY A 123 -9.75 20.12 1.12
C GLY A 123 -9.67 19.38 2.46
N LYS A 124 -10.80 19.22 3.16
CA LYS A 124 -10.86 18.39 4.36
C LYS A 124 -10.91 16.91 3.97
N LEU A 125 -10.12 16.10 4.67
CA LEU A 125 -10.09 14.65 4.45
C LEU A 125 -11.41 14.05 4.94
N VAL A 126 -12.11 13.34 4.05
CA VAL A 126 -13.43 12.74 4.32
C VAL A 126 -13.38 11.21 4.36
N GLY A 127 -12.30 10.61 3.87
CA GLY A 127 -12.14 9.16 3.88
C GLY A 127 -10.95 8.69 3.06
N ILE A 128 -10.98 7.41 2.69
CA ILE A 128 -10.01 6.79 1.79
C ILE A 128 -10.74 5.90 0.78
N ALA A 129 -10.25 5.87 -0.46
CA ALA A 129 -10.62 4.86 -1.45
C ALA A 129 -9.43 3.92 -1.64
N GLY A 130 -9.69 2.65 -1.87
CA GLY A 130 -8.62 1.69 -2.07
C GLY A 130 -8.99 0.56 -3.01
N ILE A 131 -7.93 0.01 -3.62
CA ILE A 131 -8.01 -1.23 -4.37
C ILE A 131 -6.97 -2.22 -3.88
N SER A 132 -7.31 -3.50 -3.89
CA SER A 132 -6.37 -4.60 -3.74
C SER A 132 -6.50 -5.51 -4.96
N ASN A 133 -5.55 -5.41 -5.88
CA ASN A 133 -5.52 -6.25 -7.06
C ASN A 133 -4.78 -7.56 -6.75
N ASP A 134 -5.44 -8.69 -6.99
CA ASP A 134 -4.79 -9.99 -6.90
C ASP A 134 -3.64 -10.07 -7.89
N LEU A 135 -2.48 -10.49 -7.39
CA LEU A 135 -1.42 -10.92 -8.26
C LEU A 135 -1.86 -12.28 -8.79
N ASN A 136 -2.07 -12.41 -10.11
CA ASN A 136 -2.38 -13.69 -10.74
C ASN A 136 -1.23 -14.70 -10.47
N VAL A 137 -1.34 -15.38 -9.34
CA VAL A 137 -0.50 -16.50 -8.95
C VAL A 137 -1.32 -17.74 -9.28
N PRO A 138 -0.89 -18.59 -10.23
CA PRO A 138 -1.59 -19.83 -10.50
C PRO A 138 -1.80 -20.62 -9.20
N GLU A 139 -3.00 -21.19 -9.05
CA GLU A 139 -3.65 -21.72 -7.83
C GLU A 139 -2.85 -22.75 -7.01
N ASN A 140 -1.66 -23.16 -7.45
CA ASN A 140 -0.75 -23.99 -6.68
C ASN A 140 0.45 -23.17 -6.25
N THR A 141 0.34 -22.51 -5.09
CA THR A 141 1.45 -22.20 -4.15
C THR A 141 2.82 -22.11 -4.81
N HIS A 142 3.03 -21.24 -5.81
CA HIS A 142 4.31 -21.27 -6.51
C HIS A 142 5.38 -20.87 -5.49
N PRO A 143 6.37 -21.73 -5.19
CA PRO A 143 7.33 -21.49 -4.10
C PRO A 143 8.01 -20.12 -4.19
N ALA A 144 8.11 -19.58 -5.40
CA ALA A 144 8.62 -18.24 -5.67
C ALA A 144 7.91 -17.12 -4.87
N PHE A 145 6.61 -17.22 -4.61
CA PHE A 145 5.89 -16.16 -3.89
C PHE A 145 6.24 -16.12 -2.41
N TYR A 146 6.17 -17.26 -1.71
CA TYR A 146 6.62 -17.36 -0.31
C TYR A 146 8.07 -16.90 -0.16
N LYS A 147 8.93 -17.30 -1.09
CA LYS A 147 10.31 -16.84 -1.16
C LYS A 147 10.43 -15.31 -1.30
N MET A 148 9.58 -14.69 -2.11
CA MET A 148 9.60 -13.23 -2.31
C MET A 148 9.03 -12.44 -1.15
N VAL A 149 8.18 -13.05 -0.33
CA VAL A 149 7.63 -12.45 0.88
C VAL A 149 8.69 -12.39 1.97
N GLN A 150 9.43 -13.49 2.16
CA GLN A 150 10.58 -13.52 3.06
C GLN A 150 11.63 -12.47 2.67
N VAL A 151 11.88 -12.31 1.36
CA VAL A 151 12.75 -11.25 0.83
C VAL A 151 12.21 -9.86 1.19
N GLU A 152 10.93 -9.61 0.96
CA GLU A 152 10.34 -8.30 1.28
C GLU A 152 10.36 -8.00 2.78
N GLU A 153 9.93 -8.95 3.62
CA GLU A 153 9.95 -8.81 5.08
C GLU A 153 11.35 -8.52 5.61
N TYR A 154 12.35 -9.23 5.07
CA TYR A 154 13.74 -8.97 5.41
C TYR A 154 14.15 -7.55 5.01
N ILE A 155 13.80 -7.09 3.80
CA ILE A 155 14.10 -5.72 3.37
C ILE A 155 13.39 -4.70 4.27
N LYS A 156 12.10 -4.91 4.60
CA LYS A 156 11.33 -4.02 5.50
C LYS A 156 11.91 -3.96 6.91
N LYS A 157 12.50 -5.04 7.40
CA LYS A 157 13.12 -5.09 8.74
C LYS A 157 14.52 -4.47 8.76
N ASN A 158 15.28 -4.62 7.68
CA ASN A 158 16.71 -4.28 7.64
C ASN A 158 17.03 -3.18 6.61
N TYR A 159 16.07 -2.38 6.16
CA TYR A 159 16.25 -1.41 5.07
C TYR A 159 17.39 -0.42 5.30
N ALA A 160 17.68 -0.09 6.56
CA ALA A 160 18.73 0.86 6.93
C ALA A 160 20.15 0.28 6.77
N GLU A 161 20.27 -1.05 6.67
CA GLU A 161 21.54 -1.75 6.56
C GLU A 161 21.94 -2.01 5.11
N THR A 162 23.17 -2.48 4.91
CA THR A 162 23.67 -2.91 3.60
C THR A 162 23.06 -4.26 3.22
N ILE A 163 22.04 -4.25 2.36
CA ILE A 163 21.40 -5.46 1.84
C ILE A 163 22.06 -5.86 0.51
N THR A 164 22.64 -7.07 0.45
CA THR A 164 23.26 -7.61 -0.77
C THR A 164 22.31 -8.56 -1.51
N LEU A 165 22.43 -8.64 -2.84
CA LEU A 165 21.67 -9.62 -3.62
C LEU A 165 22.00 -11.05 -3.21
N ALA A 166 23.26 -11.34 -2.86
CA ALA A 166 23.68 -12.65 -2.37
C ALA A 166 22.89 -13.08 -1.13
N HIS A 167 22.69 -12.16 -0.17
CA HIS A 167 21.89 -12.46 1.01
C HIS A 167 20.41 -12.70 0.67
N LEU A 168 19.83 -11.87 -0.20
CA LEU A 168 18.44 -12.06 -0.65
C LEU A 168 18.25 -13.39 -1.39
N THR A 169 19.23 -13.82 -2.19
CA THR A 169 19.19 -15.14 -2.85
C THR A 169 19.29 -16.29 -1.86
N THR A 170 20.03 -16.14 -0.77
CA THR A 170 20.09 -17.13 0.32
C THR A 170 18.75 -17.25 1.03
N ILE A 171 18.11 -16.12 1.38
CA ILE A 171 16.77 -16.09 2.01
C ILE A 171 15.76 -16.82 1.13
N ALA A 172 15.71 -16.48 -0.15
CA ALA A 172 14.75 -17.06 -1.08
C ALA A 172 15.13 -18.45 -1.60
N GLY A 173 16.38 -18.91 -1.40
CA GLY A 173 16.88 -20.14 -1.99
C GLY A 173 16.68 -20.19 -3.52
N VAL A 174 17.09 -19.13 -4.22
CA VAL A 174 16.98 -18.98 -5.70
C VAL A 174 18.20 -18.28 -6.27
N SER A 175 18.43 -18.40 -7.58
CA SER A 175 19.47 -17.63 -8.25
C SER A 175 19.13 -16.13 -8.36
N VAL A 176 20.14 -15.29 -8.61
CA VAL A 176 19.93 -13.84 -8.81
C VAL A 176 18.95 -13.56 -9.95
N ALA A 177 19.09 -14.25 -11.09
CA ALA A 177 18.19 -14.08 -12.23
C ALA A 177 16.74 -14.47 -11.88
N GLN A 178 16.55 -15.51 -11.08
CA GLN A 178 15.23 -15.89 -10.59
C GLN A 178 14.65 -14.84 -9.63
N LEU A 179 15.46 -14.35 -8.68
CA LEU A 179 15.08 -13.28 -7.76
C LEU A 179 14.64 -12.03 -8.53
N GLU A 180 15.41 -11.56 -9.50
CA GLU A 180 15.06 -10.40 -10.33
C GLU A 180 13.78 -10.62 -11.12
N ARG A 181 13.63 -11.80 -11.75
CA ARG A 181 12.43 -12.15 -12.50
C ARG A 181 11.20 -12.18 -11.60
N TYR A 182 11.30 -12.76 -10.40
CA TYR A 182 10.20 -12.83 -9.45
C TYR A 182 9.85 -11.44 -8.91
N CYS A 183 10.84 -10.63 -8.51
CA CYS A 183 10.59 -9.26 -8.09
C CYS A 183 9.92 -8.44 -9.21
N LYS A 184 10.38 -8.59 -10.46
CA LYS A 184 9.79 -7.86 -11.59
C LYS A 184 8.38 -8.34 -11.93
N LYS A 185 8.10 -9.63 -11.77
CA LYS A 185 6.77 -10.20 -12.01
C LYS A 185 5.77 -9.81 -10.92
N ILE A 186 6.20 -9.80 -9.67
CA ILE A 186 5.32 -9.66 -8.49
C ILE A 186 5.17 -8.19 -8.09
N TYR A 187 6.28 -7.47 -8.01
CA TYR A 187 6.31 -6.08 -7.52
C TYR A 187 6.50 -5.06 -8.65
N HIS A 188 6.74 -5.51 -9.89
CA HIS A 188 7.14 -4.64 -11.01
C HIS A 188 8.46 -3.87 -10.80
N LEU A 189 9.25 -4.28 -9.80
CA LEU A 189 10.51 -3.67 -9.37
C LEU A 189 11.65 -4.70 -9.40
N THR A 190 12.89 -4.23 -9.53
CA THR A 190 14.07 -5.05 -9.20
C THR A 190 14.30 -5.07 -7.68
N PRO A 191 15.06 -6.03 -7.13
CA PRO A 191 15.34 -6.06 -5.69
C PRO A 191 15.99 -4.76 -5.18
N ARG A 192 16.90 -4.17 -5.97
CA ARG A 192 17.51 -2.87 -5.64
C ARG A 192 16.48 -1.74 -5.63
N GLN A 193 15.57 -1.72 -6.59
CA GLN A 193 14.47 -0.74 -6.62
C GLN A 193 13.53 -0.92 -5.43
N MET A 194 13.27 -2.15 -5.01
CA MET A 194 12.45 -2.46 -3.83
C MET A 194 13.07 -1.91 -2.54
N ILE A 195 14.38 -2.14 -2.33
CA ILE A 195 15.13 -1.57 -1.20
C ILE A 195 15.02 -0.05 -1.21
N SER A 196 15.33 0.60 -2.35
CA SER A 196 15.24 2.05 -2.49
C SER A 196 13.83 2.57 -2.21
N LYS A 197 12.78 1.91 -2.71
CA LYS A 197 11.39 2.31 -2.49
C LYS A 197 11.04 2.29 -1.00
N ILE A 198 11.38 1.21 -0.30
CA ILE A 198 11.12 1.07 1.15
C ILE A 198 11.88 2.15 1.94
N ARG A 199 13.15 2.40 1.62
CA ARG A 199 13.95 3.47 2.26
C ARG A 199 13.31 4.84 2.07
N LEU A 200 12.80 5.14 0.88
CA LEU A 200 12.16 6.41 0.55
C LEU A 200 10.77 6.56 1.19
N GLN A 201 10.02 5.46 1.32
CA GLN A 201 8.77 5.44 2.09
C GLN A 201 9.05 5.83 3.55
N VAL A 202 10.02 5.18 4.21
CA VAL A 202 10.41 5.53 5.59
C VAL A 202 10.89 6.98 5.68
N ALA A 203 11.70 7.45 4.73
CA ALA A 203 12.16 8.83 4.70
C ALA A 203 10.99 9.83 4.66
N THR A 204 9.95 9.50 3.89
CA THR A 204 8.73 10.31 3.76
C THR A 204 7.97 10.43 5.08
N GLU A 205 8.04 9.41 5.94
CA GLU A 205 7.47 9.45 7.29
C GLU A 205 8.32 10.28 8.23
N LEU A 206 9.64 10.05 8.23
CA LEU A 206 10.58 10.78 9.08
C LEU A 206 10.65 12.27 8.75
N LEU A 207 10.37 12.66 7.50
CA LEU A 207 10.34 14.07 7.08
C LEU A 207 9.24 14.89 7.76
N ALA A 208 8.21 14.24 8.32
CA ALA A 208 7.19 14.90 9.14
C ALA A 208 7.69 15.29 10.54
N THR A 209 8.86 14.78 10.96
CA THR A 209 9.50 15.12 12.24
C THR A 209 10.48 16.29 12.08
N ASP A 210 11.00 16.79 13.20
CA ASP A 210 12.04 17.84 13.23
C ASP A 210 13.47 17.31 13.01
N LEU A 211 13.65 16.01 12.75
CA LEU A 211 14.98 15.44 12.51
C LEU A 211 15.71 16.15 11.36
N PRO A 212 17.02 16.43 11.46
CA PRO A 212 17.79 16.97 10.34
C PRO A 212 17.72 16.05 9.12
N ILE A 213 17.61 16.61 7.92
CA ILE A 213 17.48 15.83 6.66
C ILE A 213 18.69 14.91 6.46
N THR A 214 19.87 15.35 6.88
CA THR A 214 21.10 14.55 6.89
C THR A 214 20.95 13.30 7.76
N GLN A 215 20.38 13.43 8.97
CA GLN A 215 20.10 12.28 9.85
C GLN A 215 19.02 11.36 9.30
N ILE A 216 18.01 11.91 8.61
CA ILE A 216 16.97 11.08 7.96
C ILE A 216 17.61 10.21 6.87
N GLY A 217 18.48 10.78 6.03
CA GLY A 217 19.20 10.01 5.02
C GLY A 217 19.99 8.85 5.63
N LEU A 218 20.72 9.11 6.72
CA LEU A 218 21.47 8.09 7.46
C LEU A 218 20.56 6.99 8.04
N ARG A 219 19.45 7.37 8.69
CA ARG A 219 18.46 6.41 9.25
C ARG A 219 17.78 5.57 8.17
N CYS A 220 17.69 6.08 6.95
CA CYS A 220 17.17 5.37 5.79
C CYS A 220 18.25 4.55 5.06
N GLY A 221 19.47 4.42 5.60
CA GLY A 221 20.53 3.60 5.03
C GLY A 221 21.28 4.22 3.85
N TYR A 222 21.23 5.55 3.70
CA TYR A 222 22.08 6.29 2.76
C TYR A 222 23.33 6.79 3.48
N THR A 223 24.51 6.43 2.97
CA THR A 223 25.79 6.90 3.50
C THR A 223 26.19 8.28 2.97
N ASP A 224 25.56 8.72 1.88
CA ASP A 224 25.81 10.02 1.25
C ASP A 224 24.52 10.84 1.16
N HIS A 225 24.60 12.08 1.65
CA HIS A 225 23.47 13.00 1.69
C HIS A 225 23.02 13.39 0.28
N SER A 226 23.96 13.60 -0.65
CA SER A 226 23.66 13.96 -2.04
C SER A 226 22.92 12.82 -2.75
N ALA A 227 23.32 11.57 -2.52
CA ALA A 227 22.68 10.38 -3.04
C ALA A 227 21.24 10.24 -2.53
N PHE A 228 21.01 10.44 -1.23
CA PHE A 228 19.66 10.47 -0.66
C PHE A 228 18.79 11.54 -1.32
N CYS A 229 19.25 12.79 -1.36
CA CYS A 229 18.50 13.90 -1.93
C CYS A 229 18.16 13.67 -3.40
N ARG A 230 19.11 13.14 -4.20
CA ARG A 230 18.89 12.79 -5.61
C ARG A 230 17.83 11.70 -5.75
N GLN A 231 17.94 10.60 -5.00
CA GLN A 231 16.98 9.49 -5.07
C GLN A 231 15.58 9.91 -4.60
N PHE A 232 15.51 10.69 -3.53
CA PHE A 232 14.24 11.23 -3.03
C PHE A 232 13.56 12.12 -4.06
N LYS A 233 14.32 13.02 -4.72
CA LYS A 233 13.79 13.87 -5.79
C LYS A 233 13.33 13.08 -7.01
N LEU A 234 14.09 12.05 -7.41
CA LEU A 234 13.69 11.18 -8.52
C LEU A 234 12.37 10.45 -8.24
N HIS A 235 12.12 10.06 -6.99
CA HIS A 235 10.93 9.30 -6.62
C HIS A 235 9.70 10.18 -6.34
N THR A 236 9.89 11.34 -5.72
CA THR A 236 8.80 12.21 -5.25
C THR A 236 8.56 13.44 -6.13
N GLY A 237 9.48 13.74 -7.06
CA GLY A 237 9.47 14.97 -7.86
C GLY A 237 10.05 16.20 -7.14
N MET A 238 10.25 16.14 -5.82
CA MET A 238 10.69 17.28 -4.99
C MET A 238 11.90 16.93 -4.12
N SER A 239 12.71 17.92 -3.72
CA SER A 239 13.78 17.66 -2.75
C SER A 239 13.21 17.38 -1.35
N PRO A 240 13.92 16.66 -0.47
CA PRO A 240 13.46 16.40 0.90
C PRO A 240 13.10 17.68 1.67
N THR A 241 13.85 18.76 1.47
CA THR A 241 13.60 20.07 2.11
C THR A 241 12.28 20.67 1.67
N LEU A 242 12.03 20.70 0.35
CA LEU A 242 10.78 21.23 -0.20
C LEU A 242 9.59 20.36 0.22
N TYR A 243 9.76 19.04 0.19
CA TYR A 243 8.75 18.09 0.62
C TYR A 243 8.38 18.26 2.11
N ARG A 244 9.36 18.50 2.99
CA ARG A 244 9.09 18.81 4.40
C ARG A 244 8.28 20.08 4.56
N ALA A 245 8.67 21.15 3.86
CA ALA A 245 7.98 22.43 3.93
C ALA A 245 6.51 22.29 3.47
N SER A 246 6.24 21.53 2.41
CA SER A 246 4.87 21.28 1.94
C SER A 246 4.04 20.46 2.93
N THR A 247 4.66 19.60 3.74
CA THR A 247 3.94 18.80 4.74
C THR A 247 3.72 19.50 6.09
N LYS A 248 4.43 20.61 6.36
CA LYS A 248 4.26 21.41 7.59
C LYS A 248 3.27 22.58 7.44
N ASN A 249 2.91 22.93 6.21
CA ASN A 249 1.97 24.02 5.89
C ASN A 249 0.53 23.51 5.71
N ILE A 250 0.22 22.32 6.23
CA ILE A 250 -1.11 21.70 6.32
C ILE A 250 -1.30 21.35 7.79
#